data_AF-K2QBL5-F1
#
_entry.id   AF-K2QBL5-F1
#
_cell.length_a   1.000
_cell.length_b   1.000
_cell.length_c   1.000
_cell.angle_alpha   90.00
_cell.angle_beta   90.00
_cell.angle_gamma   90.00
#
_symmetry.space_group_name_H-M   'P 1'
#
loop_
_entity.id
_entity.type
_entity.pdbx_description
1 polymer ?
#
loop_
_entity_poly.entity_id
_entity_poly.type
_entity_poly.pdbx_seq_one_letter_code
_entity_poly.pdbx_strand_id
1 'polypeptide(L)'
;MLHPAKPQNVTGVINGDGSVTINWDKVEGALAYLTHYGDANQGAPSELKYMGYSETNSWTLAAENVPELQTGDFIIVTVQTYNIKAPSDIATEVEKAAYLHDGPFTGSAWSTAVTLTKE
;
A
#
# COMPACT_ATOMS: atom_id res chain seq x y z
N MET A 1 -22.60 2.57 9.18
CA MET A 1 -22.21 1.91 7.91
C MET A 1 -21.01 1.04 8.24
N LEU A 2 -20.99 -0.25 7.89
CA LEU A 2 -19.82 -1.10 8.19
C LEU A 2 -18.70 -0.77 7.20
N HIS A 3 -17.50 -0.52 7.71
CA HIS A 3 -16.28 -0.47 6.91
C HIS A 3 -15.88 -1.91 6.52
N PRO A 4 -15.28 -2.11 5.33
CA PRO A 4 -14.84 -3.43 4.89
C PRO A 4 -13.76 -4.00 5.83
N ALA A 5 -13.58 -5.32 5.79
CA ALA A 5 -12.52 -5.96 6.56
C ALA A 5 -11.13 -5.50 6.11
N LYS A 6 -10.13 -5.62 6.98
CA LYS A 6 -8.74 -5.36 6.58
C LYS A 6 -8.25 -6.42 5.58
N PRO A 7 -7.35 -6.07 4.64
CA PRO A 7 -6.72 -7.04 3.74
C PRO A 7 -6.07 -8.20 4.51
N GLN A 8 -6.20 -9.41 3.95
CA GLN A 8 -5.60 -10.64 4.45
C GLN A 8 -4.63 -11.22 3.42
N ASN A 9 -3.76 -12.12 3.88
CA ASN A 9 -2.81 -12.85 3.02
C ASN A 9 -1.97 -11.90 2.14
N VAL A 10 -1.53 -10.79 2.74
CA VAL A 10 -0.65 -9.83 2.06
C VAL A 10 0.70 -10.50 1.80
N THR A 11 1.09 -10.51 0.54
CA THR A 11 2.37 -11.04 0.05
C THR A 11 3.01 -10.01 -0.86
N GLY A 12 4.31 -10.13 -1.09
CA GLY A 12 4.99 -9.25 -2.02
C GLY A 12 6.29 -9.83 -2.55
N VAL A 13 6.83 -9.16 -3.56
CA VAL A 13 8.09 -9.52 -4.22
C VAL A 13 8.82 -8.25 -4.68
N ILE A 14 10.14 -8.23 -4.54
CA ILE A 14 11.01 -7.30 -5.25
C ILE A 14 11.33 -7.95 -6.61
N ASN A 15 10.83 -7.35 -7.69
CA ASN A 15 10.97 -7.86 -9.04
C ASN A 15 12.41 -7.67 -9.56
N GLY A 16 12.75 -8.38 -10.64
CA GLY A 16 14.09 -8.29 -11.25
C GLY A 16 14.45 -6.91 -11.81
N ASP A 17 13.46 -6.07 -12.08
CA ASP A 17 13.64 -4.67 -12.51
C ASP A 17 13.73 -3.68 -11.32
N GLY A 18 13.64 -4.18 -10.09
CA GLY A 18 13.66 -3.38 -8.86
C GLY A 18 12.30 -2.87 -8.41
N SER A 19 11.22 -3.03 -9.19
CA SER A 19 9.86 -2.70 -8.75
C SER A 19 9.40 -3.63 -7.62
N VAL A 20 8.42 -3.18 -6.84
CA VAL A 20 7.83 -4.00 -5.76
C VAL A 20 6.37 -4.26 -6.05
N THR A 21 5.97 -5.52 -6.14
CA THR A 21 4.56 -5.91 -6.31
C THR A 21 4.03 -6.52 -5.03
N ILE A 22 2.89 -6.01 -4.56
CA ILE A 22 2.17 -6.46 -3.38
C ILE A 22 0.81 -7.03 -3.82
N ASN A 23 0.44 -8.19 -3.29
CA ASN A 23 -0.85 -8.84 -3.57
C ASN A 23 -1.54 -9.23 -2.26
N TRP A 24 -2.87 -9.23 -2.29
CA TRP A 24 -3.71 -9.63 -1.15
C TRP A 24 -5.00 -10.29 -1.62
N ASP A 25 -5.73 -10.88 -0.69
CA ASP A 25 -7.06 -11.43 -0.98
C ASP A 25 -8.05 -10.31 -1.29
N LYS A 26 -8.91 -10.54 -2.29
CA LYS A 26 -10.02 -9.62 -2.58
C LYS A 26 -10.91 -9.48 -1.34
N VAL A 27 -11.13 -8.23 -0.91
CA VAL A 27 -12.00 -7.92 0.21
C VAL A 27 -13.41 -7.60 -0.27
N GLU A 28 -14.42 -8.26 0.29
CA GLU A 28 -15.82 -7.98 -0.04
C GLU A 28 -16.23 -6.57 0.41
N GLY A 29 -16.92 -5.83 -0.47
CA GLY A 29 -17.31 -4.44 -0.22
C GLY A 29 -16.19 -3.41 -0.41
N ALA A 30 -14.96 -3.84 -0.77
CA ALA A 30 -13.87 -2.94 -1.13
C ALA A 30 -14.09 -2.28 -2.49
N LEU A 31 -13.89 -0.97 -2.56
CA LEU A 31 -13.82 -0.22 -3.81
C LEU A 31 -12.41 0.32 -4.10
N ALA A 32 -11.59 0.51 -3.07
CA ALA A 32 -10.20 0.93 -3.20
C ALA A 32 -9.34 0.38 -2.05
N TYR A 33 -8.03 0.42 -2.25
CA TYR A 33 -7.01 0.03 -1.29
C TYR A 33 -5.91 1.08 -1.27
N LEU A 34 -5.41 1.37 -0.07
CA LEU A 34 -4.22 2.19 0.13
C LEU A 34 -3.07 1.32 0.61
N THR A 35 -1.87 1.59 0.12
CA THR A 35 -0.65 1.03 0.67
C THR A 35 0.09 2.08 1.49
N HIS A 36 0.77 1.67 2.56
CA HIS A 36 1.67 2.52 3.35
C HIS A 36 3.04 1.86 3.44
N TYR A 37 4.09 2.63 3.16
CA TYR A 37 5.48 2.17 3.23
C TYR A 37 6.43 3.30 3.65
N GLY A 38 7.62 2.94 4.13
CA GLY A 38 8.67 3.86 4.60
C GLY A 38 9.91 3.83 3.72
N ASP A 39 10.98 4.51 4.16
CA ASP A 39 12.31 4.34 3.56
C ASP A 39 12.89 2.95 3.87
N ALA A 40 14.08 2.67 3.33
CA ALA A 40 14.86 1.49 3.67
C ALA A 40 15.00 1.32 5.20
N ASN A 41 14.77 0.09 5.67
CA ASN A 41 14.87 -0.33 7.07
C ASN A 41 13.94 0.41 8.06
N GLN A 42 12.92 1.11 7.55
CA GLN A 42 11.88 1.74 8.36
C GLN A 42 10.63 0.86 8.41
N GLY A 43 10.00 0.80 9.58
CA GLY A 43 8.92 -0.15 9.84
C GLY A 43 7.96 0.22 10.95
N ALA A 44 8.27 1.22 11.77
CA ALA A 44 7.32 1.73 12.74
C ALA A 44 6.18 2.46 12.02
N PRO A 45 4.93 2.41 12.52
CA PRO A 45 3.80 3.08 11.88
C PRO A 45 4.02 4.57 11.61
N SER A 46 4.78 5.27 12.45
CA SER A 46 5.13 6.69 12.28
C SER A 46 6.16 6.96 11.17
N GLU A 47 6.84 5.92 10.68
CA GLU A 47 7.85 6.02 9.61
C GLU A 47 7.28 5.70 8.23
N LEU A 48 6.10 5.06 8.17
CA LEU A 48 5.41 4.78 6.92
C LEU A 48 4.75 6.08 6.42
N LYS A 49 5.46 6.80 5.56
CA LYS A 49 5.09 8.15 5.08
C LYS A 49 4.70 8.19 3.61
N TYR A 50 4.95 7.12 2.86
CA TYR A 50 4.62 7.03 1.45
C TYR A 50 3.36 6.20 1.24
N MET A 51 2.59 6.57 0.22
CA MET A 51 1.30 5.97 -0.07
C MET A 51 1.16 5.55 -1.52
N GLY A 52 0.48 4.43 -1.74
CA GLY A 52 -0.02 4.00 -3.05
C GLY A 52 -1.53 3.82 -3.04
N TYR A 53 -2.12 3.74 -4.24
CA TYR A 53 -3.56 3.54 -4.42
C TYR A 53 -3.83 2.44 -5.45
N SER A 54 -4.78 1.55 -5.15
CA SER A 54 -5.27 0.55 -6.11
C SER A 54 -6.77 0.34 -6.01
N GLU A 55 -7.41 0.08 -7.14
CA GLU A 55 -8.82 -0.35 -7.21
C GLU A 55 -8.94 -1.88 -7.35
N THR A 56 -7.81 -2.58 -7.36
CA THR A 56 -7.72 -4.04 -7.44
C THR A 56 -6.95 -4.59 -6.25
N ASN A 57 -6.90 -5.91 -6.08
CA ASN A 57 -6.22 -6.56 -4.96
C ASN A 57 -4.71 -6.75 -5.18
N SER A 58 -4.10 -5.83 -5.93
CA SER A 58 -2.68 -5.79 -6.26
C SER A 58 -2.23 -4.35 -6.41
N TRP A 59 -0.99 -4.05 -6.01
CA TRP A 59 -0.35 -2.76 -6.22
C TRP A 59 1.12 -2.96 -6.54
N THR A 60 1.65 -2.17 -7.48
CA THR A 60 3.05 -2.20 -7.86
C THR A 60 3.66 -0.82 -7.65
N LEU A 61 4.68 -0.75 -6.80
CA LEU A 61 5.56 0.40 -6.68
C LEU A 61 6.58 0.37 -7.81
N ALA A 62 6.55 1.38 -8.67
CA ALA A 62 7.51 1.53 -9.76
C ALA A 62 8.94 1.60 -9.21
N ALA A 63 9.91 1.01 -9.92
CA ALA A 63 11.29 0.85 -9.47
C ALA A 63 11.95 2.19 -9.08
N GLU A 64 11.66 3.26 -9.83
CA GLU A 64 12.16 4.61 -9.56
C GLU A 64 11.64 5.23 -8.25
N ASN A 65 10.57 4.67 -7.68
CA ASN A 65 9.94 5.13 -6.44
C ASN A 65 10.19 4.18 -5.27
N VAL A 66 10.87 3.06 -5.49
CA VAL A 66 11.34 2.19 -4.41
C VAL A 66 12.51 2.91 -3.71
N PRO A 67 12.51 3.00 -2.36
CA PRO A 67 13.67 3.52 -1.63
C PRO A 67 14.95 2.78 -2.05
N GLU A 68 16.08 3.46 -2.00
CA GLU A 68 17.35 2.82 -2.30
C GLU A 68 17.62 1.70 -1.27
N LEU A 69 17.65 0.44 -1.73
CA LEU A 69 17.89 -0.74 -0.90
C LEU A 69 19.26 -1.34 -1.24
N GLN A 70 20.12 -1.49 -0.24
CA GLN A 70 21.32 -2.33 -0.31
C GLN A 70 20.96 -3.78 -0.01
N THR A 71 21.81 -4.74 -0.41
CA THR A 71 21.64 -6.15 -0.01
C THR A 71 21.55 -6.26 1.51
N GLY A 72 20.49 -6.90 1.99
CA GLY A 72 20.14 -7.03 3.40
C GLY A 72 19.17 -5.96 3.92
N ASP A 73 18.99 -4.85 3.20
CA ASP A 73 17.99 -3.83 3.55
C ASP A 73 16.58 -4.36 3.28
N PHE A 74 15.60 -3.81 3.99
CA PHE A 74 14.20 -4.15 3.79
C PHE A 74 13.31 -2.95 3.50
N ILE A 75 12.19 -3.23 2.84
CA ILE A 75 11.03 -2.35 2.76
C ILE A 75 9.83 -3.05 3.43
N ILE A 76 9.05 -2.27 4.19
CA ILE A 76 7.78 -2.73 4.76
C ILE A 76 6.63 -2.10 4.01
N VAL A 77 5.61 -2.91 3.68
CA VAL A 77 4.35 -2.43 3.12
C VAL A 77 3.17 -2.94 3.96
N THR A 78 2.21 -2.07 4.20
CA THR A 78 0.89 -2.41 4.77
C THR A 78 -0.22 -1.98 3.83
N VAL A 79 -1.39 -2.61 3.92
CA VAL A 79 -2.52 -2.32 3.05
C VAL A 79 -3.78 -2.06 3.89
N GLN A 80 -4.59 -1.09 3.49
CA GLN A 80 -5.88 -0.76 4.08
C GLN A 80 -6.96 -0.70 3.01
N THR A 81 -8.20 -1.08 3.35
CA THR A 81 -9.33 -1.10 2.43
C THR A 81 -10.28 0.06 2.67
N TYR A 82 -10.85 0.58 1.58
CA TYR A 82 -11.91 1.59 1.57
C TYR A 82 -13.11 1.09 0.76
N ASN A 83 -14.33 1.44 1.21
CA ASN A 83 -15.59 1.19 0.49
C ASN A 83 -15.99 2.35 -0.44
N ILE A 84 -15.05 3.24 -0.72
CA ILE A 84 -15.22 4.40 -1.59
C ILE A 84 -13.96 4.55 -2.44
N LYS A 85 -14.12 5.08 -3.66
CA LYS A 85 -13.01 5.43 -4.55
C LYS A 85 -12.64 6.89 -4.38
N ALA A 86 -11.39 7.22 -4.61
CA ALA A 86 -11.02 8.60 -4.86
C ALA A 86 -11.68 9.11 -6.16
N PRO A 87 -11.99 10.41 -6.28
CA PRO A 87 -12.51 10.99 -7.51
C PRO A 87 -11.65 10.66 -8.74
N SER A 88 -12.30 10.41 -9.87
CA SER A 88 -11.62 9.98 -11.10
C SER A 88 -10.80 11.08 -11.77
N ASP A 89 -11.05 12.34 -11.43
CA ASP A 89 -10.36 13.54 -11.91
C ASP A 89 -9.04 13.83 -11.18
N ILE A 90 -8.75 13.13 -10.08
CA ILE A 90 -7.43 13.17 -9.43
C ILE A 90 -6.44 12.37 -10.29
N ALA A 91 -5.34 13.02 -10.67
CA ALA A 91 -4.43 12.53 -11.71
C ALA A 91 -3.50 11.41 -11.24
N THR A 92 -2.95 11.53 -10.03
CA THR A 92 -1.92 10.58 -9.55
C THR A 92 -2.47 9.63 -8.48
N GLU A 93 -1.85 8.46 -8.37
CA GLU A 93 -2.21 7.50 -7.32
C GLU A 93 -1.93 8.05 -5.91
N VAL A 94 -0.86 8.84 -5.74
CA VAL A 94 -0.47 9.43 -4.45
C VAL A 94 -1.50 10.46 -4.00
N GLU A 95 -1.98 11.32 -4.90
CA GLU A 95 -3.06 12.25 -4.59
C GLU A 95 -4.38 11.53 -4.29
N LYS A 96 -4.68 10.42 -4.98
CA LYS A 96 -5.85 9.59 -4.67
C LYS A 96 -5.74 8.96 -3.29
N ALA A 97 -4.55 8.48 -2.93
CA ALA A 97 -4.28 7.94 -1.61
C ALA A 97 -4.44 9.00 -0.52
N ALA A 98 -3.83 10.16 -0.70
CA ALA A 98 -3.94 11.29 0.22
C ALA A 98 -5.40 11.76 0.39
N TYR A 99 -6.18 11.82 -0.70
CA TYR A 99 -7.60 12.17 -0.63
C TYR A 99 -8.39 11.25 0.32
N LEU A 100 -8.14 9.93 0.26
CA LEU A 100 -8.81 8.96 1.13
C LEU A 100 -8.21 8.89 2.54
N HIS A 101 -6.91 9.13 2.69
CA HIS A 101 -6.21 9.07 3.98
C HIS A 101 -6.46 10.32 4.83
N ASP A 102 -6.31 11.52 4.26
CA ASP A 102 -6.40 12.81 4.96
C ASP A 102 -7.83 13.37 4.97
N GLY A 103 -8.70 12.83 4.12
CA GLY A 103 -10.10 13.21 4.03
C GLY A 103 -10.97 12.65 5.17
N PRO A 104 -12.28 12.96 5.18
CA PRO A 104 -13.22 12.50 6.20
C PRO A 104 -13.66 11.03 5.99
N PHE A 105 -12.78 10.19 5.42
CA PHE A 105 -13.07 8.81 5.12
C PHE A 105 -12.47 7.91 6.18
N THR A 106 -13.12 6.77 6.43
CA THR A 106 -12.62 5.79 7.38
C THR A 106 -12.36 4.49 6.63
N GLY A 107 -11.09 4.11 6.54
CA GLY A 107 -10.66 2.81 6.06
C GLY A 107 -10.85 1.71 7.10
N SER A 108 -10.58 0.47 6.70
CA SER A 108 -10.44 -0.67 7.60
C SER A 108 -9.29 -0.48 8.60
N ALA A 109 -9.04 -1.46 9.49
CA ALA A 109 -7.70 -1.54 10.09
C ALA A 109 -6.62 -1.80 9.01
N TRP A 110 -5.36 -1.48 9.31
CA TRP A 110 -4.22 -1.88 8.47
C TRP A 110 -4.00 -3.39 8.51
N SER A 111 -3.57 -3.97 7.40
CA SER A 111 -3.17 -5.38 7.30
C SER A 111 -2.01 -5.71 8.23
N THR A 112 -1.72 -7.01 8.39
CA THR A 112 -0.37 -7.40 8.81
C THR A 112 0.62 -6.89 7.77
N ALA A 113 1.74 -6.35 8.23
CA ALA A 113 2.81 -5.85 7.37
C ALA A 113 3.47 -7.00 6.60
N VAL A 114 3.85 -6.72 5.34
CA VAL A 114 4.78 -7.56 4.58
C VAL A 114 6.15 -6.89 4.60
N THR A 115 7.19 -7.67 4.90
CA THR A 115 8.59 -7.25 4.86
C THR A 115 9.27 -7.92 3.68
N LEU A 116 9.88 -7.13 2.81
CA LEU A 116 10.64 -7.61 1.66
C LEU A 116 12.09 -7.20 1.83
N THR A 117 12.99 -8.17 1.88
CA THR A 117 14.44 -7.95 2.00
C THR A 117 15.08 -8.02 0.62
N LYS A 118 15.99 -7.10 0.34
CA LYS A 118 16.80 -7.11 -0.86
C LYS A 118 17.89 -8.17 -0.75
N GLU A 119 17.89 -9.12 -1.67
CA GLU A 119 18.96 -10.09 -1.87
C GLU A 119 20.15 -9.46 -2.61
#